data_AF-A0A8S0Q5C0-F1
#
_entry.id   AF-A0A8S0Q5C0-F1
#
_cell.length_a   1.000
_cell.length_b   1.000
_cell.length_c   1.000
_cell.angle_alpha   90.00
_cell.angle_beta   90.00
_cell.angle_gamma   90.00
#
_symmetry.space_group_name_H-M   'P 1'
#
loop_
_entity.id
_entity.type
_entity.pdbx_description
1 polymer ?
#
loop_
_entity_poly.entity_id
_entity_poly.type
_entity_poly.pdbx_seq_one_letter_code
_entity_poly.pdbx_strand_id
1 'polypeptide(L)'
;MGLLDLEKHFAFYGAYHSNPINIFIHMLFVWPIFFTALVLFYFTPPLFKNSPIVLSDHIVLVFNFGFFVTVIYALFYMSLEKKAGFLAALLCFFCWVASSSVANRLGYSLAWKVVLASQIFCWTGQFIGHGVFEVITLIVYYRLYTLFIFLLYYI
;
A
#
# COMPACT_ATOMS: atom_id res chain seq x y z
N MET A 1 5.04 28.58 -6.43
CA MET A 1 3.92 27.82 -5.83
C MET A 1 3.77 26.56 -6.65
N GLY A 2 4.41 25.47 -6.20
CA GLY A 2 4.61 24.28 -7.01
C GLY A 2 3.52 23.23 -6.77
N LEU A 3 3.36 22.34 -7.74
CA LEU A 3 2.59 21.08 -7.69
C LEU A 3 2.96 20.15 -6.50
N LEU A 4 3.99 20.51 -5.73
CA LEU A 4 4.50 19.79 -4.56
C LEU A 4 4.25 20.54 -3.24
N ASP A 5 3.41 21.58 -3.24
CA ASP A 5 2.88 22.18 -2.01
C ASP A 5 1.82 21.24 -1.41
N LEU A 6 2.31 20.10 -0.98
CA LEU A 6 1.56 18.97 -0.45
C LEU A 6 0.71 19.42 0.73
N GLU A 7 1.23 20.28 1.61
CA GLU A 7 0.51 20.79 2.78
C GLU A 7 -0.79 21.50 2.39
N LYS A 8 -0.79 22.30 1.32
CA LYS A 8 -2.03 22.90 0.79
C LYS A 8 -2.98 21.90 0.17
N HIS A 9 -2.48 20.90 -0.54
CA HIS A 9 -3.33 19.86 -1.14
C HIS A 9 -3.94 18.96 -0.05
N PHE A 10 -3.17 18.63 0.99
CA PHE A 10 -3.60 17.89 2.16
C PHE A 10 -4.61 18.67 3.01
N ALA A 11 -4.33 19.93 3.34
CA ALA A 11 -5.22 20.76 4.15
C ALA A 11 -6.56 21.00 3.44
N PHE A 12 -6.54 21.21 2.13
CA PHE A 12 -7.78 21.33 1.33
C PHE A 12 -8.56 20.01 1.30
N TYR A 13 -7.88 18.86 1.25
CA TYR A 13 -8.53 17.55 1.14
C TYR A 13 -9.05 17.03 2.50
N GLY A 14 -8.27 17.15 3.57
CA GLY A 14 -8.64 16.77 4.93
C GLY A 14 -9.83 17.58 5.47
N ALA A 15 -10.08 18.77 4.92
CA ALA A 15 -11.29 19.54 5.22
C ALA A 15 -12.59 18.84 4.77
N TYR A 16 -12.54 17.98 3.74
CA TYR A 16 -13.70 17.25 3.21
C TYR A 16 -13.74 15.77 3.59
N HIS A 17 -12.61 15.19 4.00
CA HIS A 17 -12.50 13.78 4.42
C HIS A 17 -12.17 13.66 5.90
N SER A 18 -13.10 14.13 6.76
CA SER A 18 -12.90 14.22 8.20
C SER A 18 -13.68 13.18 9.00
N ASN A 19 -14.41 12.26 8.33
CA ASN A 19 -15.16 11.23 9.04
C ASN A 19 -14.20 10.21 9.68
N PRO A 20 -14.15 10.11 11.03
CA PRO A 20 -13.18 9.28 11.72
C PRO A 20 -13.35 7.78 11.42
N ILE A 21 -14.56 7.33 11.09
CA ILE A 21 -14.83 5.94 10.71
C ILE A 21 -14.25 5.66 9.33
N ASN A 22 -14.45 6.56 8.37
CA ASN A 22 -13.87 6.40 7.04
C ASN A 22 -12.34 6.35 7.11
N ILE A 23 -11.73 7.30 7.82
CA ILE A 23 -10.29 7.36 8.05
C ILE A 23 -9.77 6.05 8.66
N PHE A 24 -10.45 5.50 9.67
CA PHE A 24 -10.09 4.23 10.28
C PHE A 24 -10.16 3.06 9.27
N ILE A 25 -11.24 2.96 8.49
CA ILE A 25 -11.40 1.95 7.43
C ILE A 25 -10.24 2.04 6.42
N HIS A 26 -9.88 3.25 6.01
CA HIS A 26 -8.77 3.51 5.09
C HIS A 26 -7.44 3.00 5.65
N MET A 27 -7.09 3.44 6.87
CA MET A 27 -5.85 3.03 7.54
C MET A 27 -5.78 1.52 7.77
N LEU A 28 -6.91 0.89 8.10
CA LEU A 28 -6.97 -0.54 8.37
C LEU A 28 -6.76 -1.38 7.10
N PHE A 29 -7.43 -1.04 6.00
CA PHE A 29 -7.47 -1.90 4.81
C PHE A 29 -6.37 -1.63 3.79
N VAL A 30 -5.74 -0.46 3.81
CA VAL A 30 -4.69 -0.12 2.84
C VAL A 30 -3.44 -1.00 2.99
N TRP A 31 -3.04 -1.34 4.22
CA TRP A 31 -1.87 -2.19 4.46
C TRP A 31 -2.07 -3.63 4.01
N PRO A 32 -3.21 -4.32 4.31
CA PRO A 32 -3.54 -5.61 3.70
C PRO A 32 -3.61 -5.58 2.17
N ILE A 33 -4.15 -4.50 1.56
CA ILE A 33 -4.17 -4.34 0.10
C ILE A 33 -2.74 -4.28 -0.45
N PHE A 34 -1.90 -3.43 0.13
CA PHE A 34 -0.50 -3.31 -0.28
C PHE A 34 0.25 -4.64 -0.10
N PHE A 35 0.12 -5.27 1.07
CA PHE A 35 0.75 -6.54 1.40
C PHE A 35 0.37 -7.66 0.41
N THR A 36 -0.92 -7.84 0.14
CA THR A 36 -1.39 -8.91 -0.76
C THR A 36 -1.05 -8.63 -2.22
N ALA A 37 -0.96 -7.36 -2.64
CA ALA A 37 -0.39 -7.03 -3.94
C ALA A 37 1.08 -7.47 -4.06
N LEU A 38 1.88 -7.24 -3.01
CA LEU A 38 3.28 -7.70 -2.98
C LEU A 38 3.40 -9.24 -2.96
N VAL A 39 2.47 -9.96 -2.33
CA VAL A 39 2.40 -11.44 -2.42
C VAL A 39 2.24 -11.88 -3.88
N LEU A 40 1.39 -11.20 -4.66
CA LEU A 40 1.23 -11.52 -6.08
C LEU A 40 2.47 -11.14 -6.89
N PHE A 41 3.05 -9.97 -6.63
CA PHE A 41 4.24 -9.51 -7.33
C PHE A 41 5.49 -10.34 -7.04
N TYR A 42 5.51 -11.10 -5.94
CA TYR A 42 6.56 -12.07 -5.67
C TYR A 42 6.81 -13.06 -6.83
N PHE A 43 5.76 -13.39 -7.58
CA PHE A 43 5.86 -14.35 -8.70
C PHE A 43 6.29 -13.71 -10.03
N THR A 44 6.66 -12.42 -10.02
CA THR A 44 7.22 -11.75 -11.20
C THR A 44 8.72 -12.07 -11.36
N PRO A 45 9.25 -12.04 -12.59
CA PRO A 45 10.67 -12.30 -12.83
C PRO A 45 11.59 -11.35 -12.04
N PRO A 46 12.77 -11.82 -11.59
CA PRO A 46 13.75 -10.95 -10.95
C PRO A 46 14.25 -9.84 -11.88
N LEU A 47 14.47 -8.65 -11.33
CA LEU A 47 15.03 -7.49 -12.04
C LEU A 47 16.55 -7.53 -12.12
N PHE A 48 17.21 -8.24 -11.19
CA PHE A 48 18.66 -8.36 -11.12
C PHE A 48 19.09 -9.83 -11.21
N LYS A 49 20.23 -10.09 -11.85
CA LYS A 49 20.79 -11.44 -12.02
C LYS A 49 21.14 -12.13 -10.70
N ASN A 50 21.47 -11.36 -9.67
CA ASN A 50 21.91 -11.87 -8.36
C ASN A 50 20.73 -12.14 -7.40
N SER A 51 19.56 -12.46 -7.92
CA SER A 51 18.32 -12.69 -7.16
C SER A 51 17.75 -14.07 -7.53
N PRO A 52 17.19 -14.84 -6.58
CA PRO A 52 16.83 -14.49 -5.20
C PRO A 52 18.00 -14.44 -4.20
N ILE A 53 17.83 -13.66 -3.13
CA ILE A 53 18.64 -13.73 -1.91
C ILE A 53 17.94 -14.68 -0.93
N VAL A 54 18.64 -15.73 -0.52
CA VAL A 54 18.14 -16.68 0.49
C VAL A 54 18.74 -16.30 1.84
N LEU A 55 17.90 -15.83 2.76
CA LEU A 55 18.31 -15.49 4.13
C LEU A 55 18.10 -16.69 5.08
N SER A 56 17.09 -17.51 4.82
CA SER A 56 16.82 -18.78 5.48
C SER A 56 15.91 -19.63 4.60
N ASP A 57 15.68 -20.90 4.97
CA ASP A 57 14.77 -21.83 4.26
C ASP A 57 13.34 -21.26 4.06
N HIS A 58 12.99 -20.26 4.86
CA HIS A 58 11.67 -19.65 4.84
C HIS A 58 11.65 -18.20 4.32
N ILE A 59 12.81 -17.56 4.21
CA ILE A 59 12.92 -16.15 3.81
C ILE A 59 13.76 -16.08 2.54
N VAL A 60 13.06 -16.12 1.42
CA VAL A 60 13.62 -15.96 0.08
C VAL A 60 13.16 -14.62 -0.46
N LEU A 61 14.09 -13.66 -0.58
CA LEU A 61 13.80 -12.32 -1.08
C LEU A 61 14.13 -12.23 -2.57
N VAL A 62 13.14 -11.83 -3.35
CA VAL A 62 13.30 -11.62 -4.79
C VAL A 62 13.27 -10.12 -5.07
N PHE A 63 14.31 -9.61 -5.72
CA PHE A 63 14.34 -8.24 -6.21
C PHE A 63 13.61 -8.17 -7.55
N ASN A 64 12.29 -8.26 -7.49
CA ASN A 64 11.41 -8.23 -8.64
C ASN A 64 10.50 -6.98 -8.62
N PHE A 65 9.39 -7.04 -9.34
CA PHE A 65 8.44 -5.93 -9.38
C PHE A 65 7.90 -5.55 -7.99
N GLY A 66 7.75 -6.52 -7.07
CA GLY A 66 7.34 -6.24 -5.70
C GLY A 66 8.35 -5.35 -4.95
N PHE A 67 9.64 -5.65 -5.07
CA PHE A 67 10.70 -4.81 -4.47
C PHE A 67 10.69 -3.39 -5.06
N PHE A 68 10.55 -3.27 -6.38
CA PHE A 68 10.51 -1.98 -7.06
C PHE A 68 9.33 -1.12 -6.57
N VAL A 69 8.13 -1.71 -6.48
CA VAL A 69 6.94 -1.06 -5.93
C VAL A 69 7.18 -0.61 -4.48
N THR A 70 7.77 -1.45 -3.64
CA THR A 70 8.12 -1.11 -2.25
C THR A 70 9.04 0.10 -2.15
N VAL A 71 10.09 0.17 -2.98
CA VAL A 71 11.01 1.33 -2.98
C VAL A 71 10.28 2.61 -3.40
N ILE A 72 9.45 2.55 -4.45
CA ILE A 72 8.68 3.72 -4.89
C ILE A 72 7.77 4.23 -3.76
N TYR A 73 6.99 3.35 -3.14
CA TYR A 73 6.08 3.77 -2.06
C TYR A 73 6.82 4.25 -0.82
N ALA A 74 7.95 3.63 -0.45
CA ALA A 74 8.76 4.08 0.66
C ALA A 74 9.31 5.50 0.43
N LEU A 75 9.87 5.78 -0.75
CA LEU A 75 10.36 7.12 -1.11
C LEU A 75 9.22 8.13 -1.20
N PHE A 76 8.09 7.72 -1.75
CA PHE A 76 6.89 8.53 -1.80
C PHE A 76 6.47 8.95 -0.40
N TYR A 77 6.30 8.00 0.53
CA TYR A 77 5.92 8.31 1.90
C TYR A 77 6.94 9.22 2.61
N MET A 78 8.23 8.95 2.48
CA MET A 78 9.27 9.81 3.06
C MET A 78 9.27 11.24 2.48
N SER A 79 8.82 11.42 1.23
CA SER A 79 8.73 12.74 0.60
C SER A 79 7.55 13.58 1.09
N LEU A 80 6.52 12.95 1.65
CA LEU A 80 5.30 13.61 2.11
C LEU A 80 5.47 14.21 3.52
N GLU A 81 6.01 13.46 4.48
CA GLU A 81 6.31 13.93 5.84
C GLU A 81 7.49 13.12 6.40
N LYS A 82 8.39 13.76 7.16
CA LYS A 82 9.66 13.12 7.55
C LYS A 82 9.49 12.02 8.59
N LYS A 83 8.65 12.20 9.61
CA LYS A 83 8.51 11.25 10.73
C LYS A 83 7.56 10.10 10.38
N ALA A 84 6.32 10.43 10.03
CA ALA A 84 5.31 9.47 9.62
C ALA A 84 5.74 8.75 8.34
N GLY A 85 6.33 9.49 7.39
CA GLY A 85 6.82 8.93 6.13
C GLY A 85 7.93 7.90 6.31
N PHE A 86 8.82 8.12 7.28
CA PHE A 86 9.84 7.13 7.63
C PHE A 86 9.22 5.86 8.22
N LEU A 87 8.23 5.99 9.12
CA LEU A 87 7.52 4.84 9.67
C LEU A 87 6.76 4.05 8.59
N ALA A 88 6.08 4.74 7.68
CA ALA A 88 5.41 4.12 6.55
C ALA A 88 6.39 3.43 5.57
N ALA A 89 7.57 4.02 5.35
CA ALA A 89 8.63 3.38 4.57
C ALA A 89 9.12 2.08 5.22
N LEU A 90 9.37 2.08 6.54
CA LEU A 90 9.70 0.85 7.28
C LEU A 90 8.60 -0.20 7.13
N LEU A 91 7.33 0.21 7.22
CA LEU A 91 6.20 -0.70 7.07
C LEU A 91 6.08 -1.24 5.63
N CYS A 92 6.41 -0.46 4.60
CA CYS A 92 6.47 -0.94 3.22
C CYS A 92 7.53 -2.05 3.06
N PHE A 93 8.72 -1.86 3.63
CA PHE A 93 9.78 -2.88 3.60
C PHE A 93 9.42 -4.11 4.43
N PHE A 94 8.80 -3.92 5.60
CA PHE A 94 8.27 -5.02 6.39
C PHE A 94 7.25 -5.84 5.60
N CYS A 95 6.29 -5.18 4.94
CA CYS A 95 5.31 -5.84 4.08
C CYS A 95 5.99 -6.64 2.96
N TRP A 96 7.04 -6.11 2.33
CA TRP A 96 7.77 -6.83 1.27
C TRP A 96 8.49 -8.08 1.76
N VAL A 97 9.18 -8.00 2.89
CA VAL A 97 9.87 -9.15 3.48
C VAL A 97 8.86 -10.22 3.88
N ALA A 98 7.80 -9.82 4.59
CA ALA A 98 6.77 -10.72 5.05
C ALA A 98 5.95 -11.32 3.89
N SER A 99 5.61 -10.53 2.86
CA SER A 99 4.89 -11.02 1.69
C SER A 99 5.72 -12.02 0.90
N SER A 100 7.04 -11.81 0.80
CA SER A 100 7.97 -12.73 0.14
C SER A 100 8.03 -14.07 0.88
N SER A 101 8.11 -14.05 2.22
CA SER A 101 8.06 -15.26 3.05
C SER A 101 6.72 -16.01 2.88
N VAL A 102 5.59 -15.30 2.89
CA VAL A 102 4.26 -15.90 2.69
C VAL A 102 4.11 -16.48 1.29
N ALA A 103 4.48 -15.73 0.25
CA ALA A 103 4.37 -16.17 -1.13
C ALA A 103 5.23 -17.40 -1.42
N ASN A 104 6.46 -17.44 -0.90
CA ASN A 104 7.35 -18.59 -1.01
C ASN A 104 6.75 -19.86 -0.38
N ARG A 105 6.06 -19.73 0.76
CA ARG A 105 5.41 -20.87 1.46
C ARG A 105 4.14 -21.35 0.77
N LEU A 106 3.32 -20.42 0.27
CA LEU A 106 2.03 -20.77 -0.35
C LEU A 106 2.20 -21.31 -1.77
N GLY A 107 3.21 -20.84 -2.50
CA GLY A 107 3.32 -21.03 -3.93
C GLY A 107 2.20 -20.34 -4.71
N TYR A 108 2.36 -20.21 -6.02
CA TYR A 108 1.44 -19.39 -6.84
C TYR A 108 -0.01 -19.87 -6.74
N SER A 109 -0.25 -21.19 -6.89
CA SER A 109 -1.59 -21.80 -6.97
C SER A 109 -2.53 -21.45 -5.81
N LEU A 110 -1.98 -21.34 -4.59
CA LEU A 110 -2.75 -20.92 -3.42
C LEU A 110 -2.67 -19.41 -3.19
N ALA A 111 -1.49 -18.81 -3.40
CA ALA A 111 -1.27 -17.40 -3.15
C ALA A 111 -2.25 -16.50 -3.93
N TRP A 112 -2.47 -16.74 -5.22
CA TRP A 112 -3.37 -15.87 -6.01
C TRP A 112 -4.81 -15.89 -5.51
N LYS A 113 -5.28 -17.02 -4.95
CA LYS A 113 -6.63 -17.14 -4.38
C LYS A 113 -6.77 -16.34 -3.10
N VAL A 114 -5.77 -16.43 -2.22
CA VAL A 114 -5.69 -15.64 -0.99
C VAL A 114 -5.66 -14.16 -1.32
N VAL A 115 -4.80 -13.76 -2.27
CA VAL A 115 -4.73 -12.37 -2.75
C VAL A 115 -6.08 -11.90 -3.27
N LEU A 116 -6.74 -12.66 -4.15
CA LEU A 116 -8.03 -12.29 -4.72
C LEU A 116 -9.09 -12.06 -3.63
N ALA A 117 -9.22 -13.00 -2.69
CA ALA A 117 -10.17 -12.90 -1.59
C ALA A 117 -9.89 -11.67 -0.71
N SER A 118 -8.63 -11.44 -0.33
CA SER A 118 -8.23 -10.29 0.48
C SER A 118 -8.46 -8.97 -0.25
N GLN A 119 -8.12 -8.87 -1.53
CA GLN A 119 -8.32 -7.66 -2.34
C GLN A 119 -9.81 -7.33 -2.44
N ILE A 120 -10.67 -8.30 -2.77
CA ILE A 120 -12.12 -8.08 -2.85
C ILE A 120 -12.67 -7.58 -1.50
N PHE A 121 -12.29 -8.24 -0.40
CA PHE A 121 -12.77 -7.88 0.93
C PHE A 121 -12.33 -6.46 1.34
N CYS A 122 -11.03 -6.17 1.20
CA CYS A 122 -10.48 -4.89 1.63
C CYS A 122 -10.97 -3.73 0.75
N TRP A 123 -11.02 -3.90 -0.58
CA TRP A 123 -11.56 -2.87 -1.48
C TRP A 123 -13.04 -2.63 -1.24
N THR A 124 -13.83 -3.69 -0.97
CA THR A 124 -15.23 -3.51 -0.58
C THR A 124 -15.35 -2.64 0.67
N GLY A 125 -14.52 -2.88 1.68
CA GLY A 125 -14.46 -2.04 2.88
C GLY A 125 -14.11 -0.58 2.55
N GLN A 126 -13.09 -0.35 1.73
CA GLN A 126 -12.67 1.00 1.27
C GLN A 126 -13.80 1.73 0.51
N PHE A 127 -14.52 1.01 -0.35
CA PHE A 127 -15.65 1.59 -1.09
C PHE A 127 -16.86 1.89 -0.21
N ILE A 128 -17.16 1.03 0.78
CA ILE A 128 -18.20 1.29 1.77
C ILE A 128 -17.83 2.50 2.61
N GLY A 129 -16.59 2.58 3.08
CA GLY A 129 -16.07 3.71 3.86
C GLY A 129 -16.36 5.03 3.15
N HIS A 130 -15.92 5.13 1.90
CA HIS A 130 -16.23 6.29 1.09
C HIS A 130 -17.73 6.47 0.84
N GLY A 131 -18.43 5.47 0.30
CA GLY A 131 -19.80 5.63 -0.19
C GLY A 131 -20.83 5.94 0.90
N VAL A 132 -20.60 5.47 2.13
CA VAL A 132 -21.51 5.66 3.27
C VAL A 132 -21.17 6.92 4.05
N PHE A 133 -19.88 7.18 4.30
CA PHE A 133 -19.47 8.23 5.22
C PHE A 133 -19.09 9.54 4.52
N GLU A 134 -18.88 9.50 3.20
CA GLU A 134 -18.49 10.66 2.42
C GLU A 134 -19.26 10.69 1.09
N VAL A 135 -20.33 11.49 1.07
CA VAL A 135 -21.22 11.64 -0.10
C VAL A 135 -20.39 11.81 -1.37
N ILE A 136 -20.63 10.96 -2.37
CA ILE A 136 -19.96 10.96 -3.68
C ILE A 136 -20.13 12.33 -4.35
N THR A 137 -19.26 13.26 -4.00
CA THR A 137 -19.18 14.56 -4.64
C THR A 137 -18.06 14.44 -5.66
N LEU A 138 -18.42 13.90 -6.82
CA LEU A 138 -17.81 14.23 -8.12
C LEU A 138 -16.28 14.31 -8.20
N ILE A 139 -15.52 13.36 -7.64
CA ILE A 139 -14.09 13.26 -7.94
C ILE A 139 -13.68 11.80 -8.14
N VAL A 140 -14.15 11.20 -9.24
CA VAL A 140 -13.61 9.90 -9.71
C VAL A 140 -12.20 10.07 -10.29
N TYR A 141 -11.82 11.28 -10.71
CA TYR A 141 -10.56 11.54 -11.44
C TYR A 141 -9.30 11.70 -10.57
N TYR A 142 -9.40 12.02 -9.26
CA TYR A 142 -8.23 12.19 -8.38
C TYR A 142 -7.95 11.00 -7.43
N ARG A 143 -8.79 9.94 -7.45
CA ARG A 143 -8.84 8.93 -6.39
C ARG A 143 -7.68 7.94 -6.30
N LEU A 144 -6.92 7.71 -7.37
CA LEU A 144 -5.72 6.84 -7.31
C LEU A 144 -4.54 7.53 -6.63
N TYR A 145 -4.44 8.86 -6.74
CA TYR A 145 -3.43 9.66 -6.04
C TYR A 145 -3.74 9.75 -4.53
N THR A 146 -5.01 9.83 -4.15
CA THR A 146 -5.40 10.07 -2.76
C THR A 146 -5.32 8.82 -1.87
N LEU A 147 -5.59 7.62 -2.39
CA LEU A 147 -5.71 6.40 -1.57
C LEU A 147 -4.43 6.00 -0.82
N PHE A 148 -3.26 6.42 -1.33
CA PHE A 148 -1.97 6.18 -0.68
C PHE A 148 -1.49 7.39 0.15
N ILE A 149 -1.83 8.60 -0.25
CA ILE A 149 -1.46 9.85 0.44
C ILE A 149 -2.04 9.93 1.86
N PHE A 150 -3.21 9.35 2.10
CA PHE A 150 -3.94 9.39 3.37
C PHE A 150 -3.23 8.79 4.58
N LEU A 151 -2.36 7.79 4.37
CA LEU A 151 -1.77 7.06 5.49
C LEU A 151 -0.91 7.90 6.41
N LEU A 152 -0.30 8.97 5.90
CA LEU A 152 0.68 9.73 6.68
C LEU A 152 0.07 10.79 7.57
N TYR A 153 -1.20 11.13 7.37
CA TYR A 153 -1.82 12.17 8.20
C TYR A 153 -2.27 11.63 9.56
N TYR A 154 -2.36 10.31 9.71
CA TYR A 154 -2.92 9.64 10.89
C TYR A 154 -2.01 8.54 11.47
N ILE A 155 -0.78 8.42 10.96
CA ILE A 155 0.33 7.65 11.56
C ILE A 155 1.27 8.65 12.23
#